data_AF-A0A9D4SS91-F1
#
_entry.id   AF-A0A9D4SS91-F1
#
_cell.length_a   1.000
_cell.length_b   1.000
_cell.length_c   1.000
_cell.angle_alpha   90.00
_cell.angle_beta   90.00
_cell.angle_gamma   90.00
#
_symmetry.space_group_name_H-M   'P 1'
#
loop_
_entity.id
_entity.type
_entity.pdbx_description
1 polymer ?
#
loop_
_entity_poly.entity_id
_entity_poly.type
_entity_poly.pdbx_seq_one_letter_code
_entity_poly.pdbx_strand_id
1 'polypeptide(L)'
;MGVTTNWLLLNNQLDNRIDPCDNFTAYVCGHWKPEKSFGGLSASSFSDMVMTWRTRFHSILQKGAVQLPVGRKAVAMYESCMTQTQPDAVTFHKFMHDRGLAWPGAAEGKPPLEILFDLALNWDVNLWFKLELLPGTEEDARRRILITTNEYLTYWDAALDQIPEDKFATLYNAMIAILDGHKEVLTAEKKTQEVYQTMRSILKTLVRAGTRTEHSPALFPLCDLNNYTKLFSAEQVLEVLNKTLEIDPPFHMNELLLFNDIEVLYAMLDVSSKFNDSALLSHLSWLFVYANGAVADVAAVLYALHGSSEWAIAERPRYCAVQVAESYKILAASLASVAIFSDEERRVINDHLGTIQQVGYARVVINPFIKHGQQG
;
A
#
# COMPACT_ATOMS: atom_id res chain seq x y z
N MET A 1 -37.03 -6.65 3.35
CA MET A 1 -36.67 -8.03 2.94
C MET A 1 -35.20 -8.34 3.27
N GLY A 2 -34.75 -8.11 4.51
CA GLY A 2 -33.32 -8.22 4.88
C GLY A 2 -32.99 -9.19 6.02
N VAL A 3 -33.98 -9.72 6.73
CA VAL A 3 -33.75 -10.58 7.91
C VAL A 3 -33.65 -12.06 7.53
N THR A 4 -34.38 -12.50 6.51
CA THR A 4 -34.39 -13.90 6.05
C THR A 4 -33.13 -14.31 5.30
N THR A 5 -32.52 -13.39 4.54
CA THR A 5 -31.27 -13.64 3.78
C THR A 5 -30.05 -13.77 4.69
N ASN A 6 -29.96 -13.00 5.78
CA ASN A 6 -28.83 -13.05 6.70
C ASN A 6 -28.83 -14.32 7.58
N TRP A 7 -30.01 -14.82 7.96
CA TRP A 7 -30.14 -16.04 8.77
C TRP A 7 -29.75 -17.30 7.98
N LEU A 8 -30.10 -17.35 6.69
CA LEU A 8 -29.68 -18.40 5.76
C LEU A 8 -28.16 -18.40 5.53
N LEU A 9 -27.54 -17.22 5.43
CA LEU A 9 -26.08 -17.09 5.31
C LEU A 9 -25.33 -17.61 6.54
N LEU A 10 -25.79 -17.26 7.74
CA LEU A 10 -25.20 -17.74 9.00
C LEU A 10 -25.28 -19.26 9.12
N ASN A 11 -26.47 -19.85 8.93
CA ASN A 11 -26.66 -21.30 9.06
C ASN A 11 -25.84 -22.14 8.09
N ASN A 12 -25.52 -21.59 6.92
CA ASN A 12 -24.70 -22.27 5.93
C ASN A 12 -23.21 -22.28 6.27
N GLN A 13 -22.78 -21.49 7.26
CA GLN A 13 -21.38 -21.39 7.71
C GLN A 13 -21.12 -22.14 9.02
N LEU A 14 -22.16 -22.34 9.84
CA LEU A 14 -22.07 -23.05 11.11
C LEU A 14 -21.72 -24.54 10.91
N ASP A 15 -20.77 -25.05 11.67
CA ASP A 15 -20.52 -26.48 11.86
C ASP A 15 -21.05 -26.94 13.22
N ASN A 16 -22.29 -27.44 13.22
CA ASN A 16 -22.97 -27.95 14.43
C ASN A 16 -22.34 -29.21 15.04
N ARG A 17 -21.25 -29.74 14.46
CA ARG A 17 -20.50 -30.88 15.01
C ARG A 17 -19.43 -30.45 16.03
N ILE A 18 -19.08 -29.16 16.04
CA ILE A 18 -18.11 -28.58 16.96
C ILE A 18 -18.86 -27.98 18.14
N ASP A 19 -18.41 -28.23 19.36
CA ASP A 19 -18.95 -27.53 20.54
C ASP A 19 -18.45 -26.06 20.52
N PRO A 20 -19.33 -25.05 20.50
CA PRO A 20 -18.92 -23.64 20.57
C PRO A 20 -18.14 -23.28 21.83
N CYS A 21 -18.29 -24.03 22.94
CA CYS A 21 -17.54 -23.82 24.17
C CYS A 21 -16.09 -24.31 24.05
N ASP A 22 -15.84 -25.31 23.19
CA ASP A 22 -14.52 -25.86 22.95
C ASP A 22 -13.77 -25.10 21.86
N ASN A 23 -14.46 -24.79 20.74
CA ASN A 23 -13.88 -24.04 19.63
C ASN A 23 -14.94 -23.22 18.89
N PHE A 24 -15.24 -22.04 19.42
CA PHE A 24 -16.24 -21.13 18.83
C PHE A 24 -15.92 -20.77 17.37
N THR A 25 -14.66 -20.57 17.02
CA THR A 25 -14.25 -20.23 15.65
C THR A 25 -14.55 -21.36 14.66
N ALA A 26 -14.21 -22.60 15.00
CA ALA A 26 -14.53 -23.75 14.16
C ALA A 26 -16.05 -24.02 14.11
N TYR A 27 -16.77 -23.75 15.19
CA TYR A 27 -18.23 -23.81 15.19
C TYR A 27 -18.85 -22.78 14.23
N VAL A 28 -18.42 -21.51 14.26
CA VAL A 28 -19.07 -20.47 13.42
C VAL A 28 -18.57 -20.40 11.98
N CYS A 29 -17.31 -20.79 11.72
CA CYS A 29 -16.68 -20.70 10.41
C CYS A 29 -16.43 -22.06 9.74
N GLY A 30 -16.76 -23.19 10.38
CA GLY A 30 -16.32 -24.54 9.96
C GLY A 30 -16.79 -24.96 8.56
N HIS A 31 -17.90 -24.41 8.07
CA HIS A 31 -18.39 -24.63 6.71
C HIS A 31 -18.18 -23.44 5.77
N TRP A 32 -17.56 -22.35 6.24
CA TRP A 32 -17.27 -21.22 5.37
C TRP A 32 -16.26 -21.64 4.30
N LYS A 33 -16.65 -21.46 3.04
CA LYS A 33 -15.79 -21.69 1.89
C LYS A 33 -15.43 -20.34 1.30
N PRO A 34 -14.15 -19.97 1.27
CA PRO A 34 -13.76 -18.77 0.56
C PRO A 34 -14.16 -18.85 -0.90
N GLU A 35 -14.66 -17.75 -1.45
CA GLU A 35 -14.59 -17.58 -2.89
C GLU A 35 -13.11 -17.64 -3.31
N LYS A 36 -12.81 -18.33 -4.41
CA LYS A 36 -11.45 -18.40 -4.97
C LYS A 36 -11.03 -17.06 -5.60
N SER A 37 -11.35 -15.94 -4.97
CA SER A 37 -10.95 -14.61 -5.38
C SER A 37 -9.61 -14.30 -4.70
N PHE A 38 -8.63 -13.81 -5.46
CA PHE A 38 -7.26 -13.49 -4.98
C PHE A 38 -6.28 -14.65 -4.75
N GLY A 39 -6.30 -15.69 -5.59
CA GLY A 39 -5.13 -16.60 -5.72
C GLY A 39 -4.66 -17.29 -4.45
N GLY A 40 -5.49 -17.35 -3.40
CA GLY A 40 -5.15 -17.95 -2.11
C GLY A 40 -4.44 -17.03 -1.09
N LEU A 41 -4.19 -15.75 -1.41
CA LEU A 41 -3.40 -14.85 -0.56
C LEU A 41 -4.11 -14.42 0.75
N SER A 42 -5.44 -14.25 0.73
CA SER A 42 -6.24 -14.15 1.97
C SER A 42 -7.69 -14.50 1.69
N ALA A 43 -8.13 -15.64 2.19
CA ALA A 43 -9.52 -16.04 2.22
C ALA A 43 -10.15 -15.51 3.52
N SER A 44 -10.96 -14.44 3.46
CA SER A 44 -11.76 -13.97 4.60
C SER A 44 -13.07 -13.30 4.19
N SER A 45 -13.98 -13.09 5.16
CA SER A 45 -15.16 -12.24 4.95
C SER A 45 -14.79 -10.79 4.59
N PHE A 46 -13.63 -10.31 5.06
CA PHE A 46 -13.09 -9.01 4.68
C PHE A 46 -12.70 -8.97 3.20
N SER A 47 -12.01 -9.99 2.69
CA SER A 47 -11.66 -10.06 1.26
C SER A 47 -12.92 -10.12 0.38
N ASP A 48 -13.94 -10.87 0.78
CA ASP A 48 -15.22 -10.94 0.06
C ASP A 48 -15.94 -9.56 0.04
N MET A 49 -15.91 -8.84 1.16
CA MET A 49 -16.42 -7.48 1.27
C MET A 49 -15.67 -6.52 0.34
N VAL A 50 -14.33 -6.57 0.34
CA VAL A 50 -13.49 -5.74 -0.54
C VAL A 50 -13.78 -6.06 -2.01
N MET A 51 -13.94 -7.34 -2.38
CA MET A 51 -14.28 -7.73 -3.76
C MET A 51 -15.67 -7.26 -4.18
N THR A 52 -16.63 -7.34 -3.28
CA THR A 52 -17.98 -6.80 -3.50
C THR A 52 -17.92 -5.30 -3.72
N TRP A 53 -17.16 -4.59 -2.88
CA TRP A 53 -16.97 -3.15 -3.01
C TRP A 53 -16.29 -2.79 -4.34
N ARG A 54 -15.21 -3.47 -4.74
CA ARG A 54 -14.51 -3.26 -6.02
C ARG A 54 -15.46 -3.43 -7.21
N THR A 55 -16.27 -4.49 -7.18
CA THR A 55 -17.25 -4.78 -8.24
C THR A 55 -18.32 -3.68 -8.34
N ARG A 56 -18.82 -3.21 -7.19
CA ARG A 56 -19.80 -2.10 -7.15
C ARG A 56 -19.17 -0.79 -7.62
N PHE A 57 -17.96 -0.48 -7.17
CA PHE A 57 -17.27 0.75 -7.51
C PHE A 57 -16.95 0.83 -9.01
N HIS A 58 -16.47 -0.27 -9.59
CA HIS A 58 -16.37 -0.41 -11.04
C HIS A 58 -17.69 -0.10 -11.75
N SER A 59 -18.83 -0.66 -11.30
CA SER A 59 -20.14 -0.39 -11.91
C SER A 59 -20.55 1.08 -11.82
N ILE A 60 -20.21 1.78 -10.73
CA ILE A 60 -20.46 3.22 -10.57
C ILE A 60 -19.67 4.02 -11.60
N LEU A 61 -18.37 3.72 -11.74
CA LEU A 61 -17.50 4.39 -12.71
C LEU A 61 -17.96 4.13 -14.15
N GLN A 62 -18.30 2.88 -14.49
CA GLN A 62 -18.76 2.50 -15.83
C GLN A 62 -20.06 3.19 -16.24
N LYS A 63 -20.99 3.40 -15.31
CA LYS A 63 -22.27 4.08 -15.60
C LYS A 63 -22.11 5.58 -15.80
N GLY A 64 -20.93 6.15 -15.55
CA GLY A 64 -20.72 7.60 -15.59
C GLY A 64 -21.64 8.36 -14.63
N ALA A 65 -22.09 7.71 -13.54
CA ALA A 65 -23.12 8.23 -12.64
C ALA A 65 -22.66 9.44 -11.82
N VAL A 66 -21.45 9.96 -12.06
CA VAL A 66 -20.85 11.02 -11.26
C VAL A 66 -21.00 12.37 -11.94
N GLN A 67 -21.97 13.15 -11.44
CA GLN A 67 -22.28 14.49 -11.96
C GLN A 67 -21.31 15.59 -11.49
N LEU A 68 -20.48 15.32 -10.48
CA LEU A 68 -19.52 16.29 -9.95
C LEU A 68 -18.29 16.41 -10.87
N PRO A 69 -17.69 17.61 -11.04
CA PRO A 69 -16.48 17.80 -11.86
C PRO A 69 -15.31 16.88 -11.48
N VAL A 70 -15.09 16.63 -10.19
CA VAL A 70 -14.06 15.72 -9.68
C VAL A 70 -14.38 14.26 -10.05
N GLY A 71 -15.66 13.91 -10.08
CA GLY A 71 -16.16 12.64 -10.59
C GLY A 71 -15.79 12.36 -12.03
N ARG A 72 -15.89 13.37 -12.89
CA ARG A 72 -15.51 13.25 -14.30
C ARG A 72 -14.04 12.91 -14.50
N LYS A 73 -13.14 13.43 -13.65
CA LYS A 73 -11.71 13.06 -13.69
C LYS A 73 -11.48 11.59 -13.31
N ALA A 74 -12.17 11.10 -12.29
CA ALA A 74 -12.09 9.70 -11.88
C ALA A 74 -12.63 8.75 -12.95
N VAL A 75 -13.75 9.10 -13.59
CA VAL A 75 -14.30 8.35 -14.74
C VAL A 75 -13.33 8.39 -15.93
N ALA A 76 -12.76 9.55 -16.26
CA ALA A 76 -11.78 9.65 -17.35
C ALA A 76 -10.51 8.83 -17.09
N MET A 77 -10.01 8.80 -15.85
CA MET A 77 -8.89 7.93 -15.47
C MET A 77 -9.26 6.45 -15.61
N TYR A 78 -10.46 6.08 -15.16
CA TYR A 78 -10.98 4.72 -15.31
C TYR A 78 -11.06 4.30 -16.79
N GLU A 79 -11.65 5.15 -17.63
CA GLU A 79 -11.76 4.93 -19.07
C GLU A 79 -10.39 4.83 -19.73
N SER A 80 -9.46 5.73 -19.41
CA SER A 80 -8.07 5.69 -19.90
C SER A 80 -7.39 4.36 -19.55
N CYS A 81 -7.58 3.87 -18.33
CA CYS A 81 -7.04 2.57 -17.90
C CYS A 81 -7.71 1.41 -18.65
N MET A 82 -9.00 1.49 -18.93
CA MET A 82 -9.75 0.46 -19.67
C MET A 82 -9.40 0.42 -21.16
N THR A 83 -9.15 1.58 -21.78
CA THR A 83 -8.91 1.72 -23.21
C THR A 83 -7.44 1.71 -23.61
N GLN A 84 -6.51 1.56 -22.66
CA GLN A 84 -5.09 1.40 -22.97
C GLN A 84 -4.88 0.13 -23.82
N THR A 85 -4.72 0.32 -25.13
CA THR A 85 -4.50 -0.77 -26.09
C THR A 85 -3.03 -0.92 -26.46
N GLN A 86 -2.21 0.10 -26.21
CA GLN A 86 -0.78 0.10 -26.45
C GLN A 86 -0.03 0.37 -25.14
N PRO A 87 1.09 -0.32 -24.90
CA PRO A 87 1.95 -0.04 -23.75
C PRO A 87 2.48 1.40 -23.83
N ASP A 88 2.42 2.15 -22.73
CA ASP A 88 3.13 3.43 -22.59
C ASP A 88 4.51 3.24 -21.96
N ALA A 89 5.23 2.24 -22.48
CA ALA A 89 6.54 1.82 -21.99
C ALA A 89 7.55 2.97 -22.04
N VAL A 90 7.50 3.80 -23.11
CA VAL A 90 8.44 4.90 -23.32
C VAL A 90 8.29 5.98 -22.25
N THR A 91 7.06 6.44 -21.98
CA THR A 91 6.82 7.47 -20.96
C THR A 91 7.15 6.94 -19.58
N PHE A 92 6.76 5.70 -19.29
CA PHE A 92 7.06 5.06 -18.00
C PHE A 92 8.56 4.86 -17.77
N HIS A 93 9.29 4.37 -18.77
CA HIS A 93 10.74 4.21 -18.70
C HIS A 93 11.45 5.56 -18.58
N LYS A 94 10.98 6.59 -19.30
CA LYS A 94 11.50 7.96 -19.15
C LYS A 94 11.28 8.47 -17.73
N PHE A 95 10.08 8.29 -17.18
CA PHE A 95 9.77 8.67 -15.80
C PHE A 95 10.75 8.02 -14.81
N MET A 96 10.97 6.71 -14.94
CA MET A 96 11.93 5.98 -14.11
C MET A 96 13.33 6.58 -14.21
N HIS A 97 13.82 6.76 -15.43
CA HIS A 97 15.15 7.30 -15.69
C HIS A 97 15.33 8.72 -15.13
N ASP A 98 14.35 9.61 -15.32
CA ASP A 98 14.39 10.99 -14.82
C ASP A 98 14.45 11.05 -13.28
N ARG A 99 13.98 10.01 -12.59
CA ARG A 99 14.06 9.87 -11.12
C ARG A 99 15.23 9.01 -10.66
N GLY A 100 16.13 8.64 -11.58
CA GLY A 100 17.34 7.89 -11.28
C GLY A 100 17.10 6.41 -11.03
N LEU A 101 15.91 5.88 -11.33
CA LEU A 101 15.63 4.45 -11.37
C LEU A 101 16.19 3.88 -12.68
N ALA A 102 17.08 2.90 -12.57
CA ALA A 102 17.72 2.25 -13.71
C ALA A 102 17.49 0.74 -13.61
N TRP A 103 16.62 0.22 -14.48
CA TRP A 103 16.34 -1.21 -14.62
C TRP A 103 15.82 -1.51 -16.03
N PRO A 104 16.22 -2.63 -16.69
CA PRO A 104 17.09 -3.70 -16.21
C PRO A 104 18.59 -3.47 -16.49
N GLY A 105 19.23 -2.53 -15.77
CA GLY A 105 20.67 -2.30 -15.83
C GLY A 105 21.11 -1.36 -14.72
N ALA A 106 22.32 -1.56 -14.19
CA ALA A 106 22.91 -0.69 -13.18
C ALA A 106 24.19 -0.10 -13.76
N ALA A 107 24.23 1.21 -13.95
CA ALA A 107 25.50 1.88 -14.12
C ALA A 107 25.50 3.19 -13.36
N GLU A 108 24.48 4.02 -13.54
CA GLU A 108 24.42 5.33 -12.87
C GLU A 108 22.97 5.66 -12.55
N GLY A 109 22.70 5.96 -11.28
CA GLY A 109 21.41 6.39 -10.78
C GLY A 109 21.63 7.31 -9.60
N LYS A 110 20.55 7.91 -9.11
CA LYS A 110 20.60 8.73 -7.90
C LYS A 110 20.83 7.84 -6.68
N PRO A 111 21.36 8.40 -5.56
CA PRO A 111 21.45 7.67 -4.30
C PRO A 111 20.08 7.06 -3.92
N PRO A 112 20.00 5.78 -3.50
CA PRO A 112 18.74 5.08 -3.26
C PRO A 112 17.74 5.82 -2.36
N LEU A 113 18.21 6.53 -1.33
CA LEU A 113 17.31 7.27 -0.46
C LEU A 113 16.79 8.59 -1.08
N GLU A 114 17.57 9.25 -1.94
CA GLU A 114 17.06 10.42 -2.68
C GLU A 114 15.84 9.99 -3.51
N ILE A 115 15.94 8.83 -4.16
CA ILE A 115 14.83 8.23 -4.92
C ILE A 115 13.64 7.93 -3.99
N LEU A 116 13.88 7.35 -2.82
CA LEU A 116 12.81 7.03 -1.87
C LEU A 116 12.06 8.28 -1.38
N PHE A 117 12.78 9.35 -1.02
CA PHE A 117 12.18 10.62 -0.60
C PHE A 117 11.45 11.31 -1.76
N ASP A 118 12.09 11.36 -2.92
CA ASP A 118 11.52 11.96 -4.12
C ASP A 118 10.22 11.28 -4.55
N LEU A 119 10.19 9.94 -4.59
CA LEU A 119 8.99 9.17 -4.90
C LEU A 119 7.88 9.36 -3.85
N ALA A 120 8.21 9.31 -2.56
CA ALA A 120 7.23 9.48 -1.50
C ALA A 120 6.64 10.90 -1.47
N LEU A 121 7.48 11.94 -1.59
CA LEU A 121 7.02 13.33 -1.46
C LEU A 121 6.37 13.87 -2.74
N ASN A 122 6.93 13.58 -3.92
CA ASN A 122 6.43 14.12 -5.18
C ASN A 122 5.32 13.28 -5.81
N TRP A 123 5.26 11.98 -5.51
CA TRP A 123 4.40 11.03 -6.23
C TRP A 123 3.53 10.15 -5.33
N ASP A 124 3.63 10.26 -4.01
CA ASP A 124 2.98 9.36 -3.05
C ASP A 124 3.30 7.87 -3.33
N VAL A 125 4.49 7.60 -3.88
CA VAL A 125 4.98 6.24 -4.13
C VAL A 125 5.88 5.83 -2.98
N ASN A 126 5.25 5.21 -1.99
CA ASN A 126 5.90 4.73 -0.77
C ASN A 126 6.46 3.32 -1.01
N LEU A 127 7.79 3.18 -1.05
CA LEU A 127 8.46 1.87 -1.24
C LEU A 127 8.91 1.29 0.10
N TRP A 128 9.87 1.89 0.79
CA TRP A 128 10.35 1.36 2.09
C TRP A 128 9.60 1.94 3.29
N PHE A 129 9.22 3.20 3.19
CA PHE A 129 8.55 3.94 4.24
C PHE A 129 7.56 4.90 3.61
N LYS A 130 6.65 5.38 4.44
CA LYS A 130 5.73 6.47 4.10
C LYS A 130 6.21 7.75 4.76
N LEU A 131 6.09 8.86 4.02
CA LEU A 131 6.35 10.19 4.54
C LEU A 131 5.05 10.96 4.68
N GLU A 132 4.83 11.55 5.85
CA GLU A 132 3.70 12.43 6.10
C GLU A 132 4.19 13.77 6.66
N LEU A 133 3.59 14.86 6.18
CA LEU A 133 3.81 16.18 6.74
C LEU A 133 2.75 16.45 7.80
N LEU A 134 3.16 16.40 9.06
CA LEU A 134 2.30 16.75 10.17
C LEU A 134 2.21 18.27 10.29
N PRO A 135 0.99 18.81 10.48
CA PRO A 135 0.83 20.24 10.75
C PRO A 135 1.54 20.60 12.06
N GLY A 136 2.04 21.82 12.14
CA GLY A 136 2.46 22.41 13.40
C GLY A 136 1.30 22.48 14.38
N THR A 137 1.63 22.54 15.66
CA THR A 137 0.67 22.79 16.74
C THR A 137 0.46 24.29 16.94
N GLU A 138 -0.53 24.70 17.73
CA GLU A 138 -0.70 26.11 18.11
C GLU A 138 0.54 26.67 18.85
N GLU A 139 1.26 25.82 19.59
CA GLU A 139 2.46 26.19 20.35
C GLU A 139 3.74 26.17 19.51
N ASP A 140 3.75 25.40 18.41
CA ASP A 140 4.88 25.25 17.50
C ASP A 140 4.38 25.11 16.07
N ALA A 141 4.37 26.22 15.33
CA ALA A 141 3.88 26.29 13.96
C ALA A 141 4.77 25.51 12.96
N ARG A 142 5.95 25.02 13.37
CA ARG A 142 6.82 24.23 12.50
C ARG A 142 6.18 22.89 12.18
N ARG A 143 6.23 22.56 10.89
CA ARG A 143 5.76 21.26 10.39
C ARG A 143 6.76 20.19 10.75
N ARG A 144 6.27 18.98 10.99
CA ARG A 144 7.11 17.82 11.29
C ARG A 144 7.00 16.81 10.18
N ILE A 145 8.07 16.09 9.92
CA ILE A 145 8.07 14.99 8.96
C ILE A 145 7.93 13.71 9.76
N LEU A 146 6.81 13.03 9.56
CA LEU A 146 6.55 11.70 10.10
C LEU A 146 7.00 10.66 9.10
N ILE A 147 7.85 9.74 9.55
CA ILE A 147 8.30 8.57 8.81
C ILE A 147 7.67 7.34 9.46
N THR A 148 6.89 6.59 8.70
CA THR A 148 6.27 5.34 9.15
C THR A 148 6.69 4.18 8.26
N THR A 149 6.59 2.96 8.79
CA THR A 149 6.69 1.75 7.96
C THR A 149 5.67 1.83 6.84
N ASN A 150 6.07 1.43 5.64
CA ASN A 150 5.12 1.23 4.56
C ASN A 150 4.32 -0.06 4.81
N GLU A 151 3.00 0.06 4.93
CA GLU A 151 2.07 -1.05 5.16
C GLU A 151 2.13 -2.13 4.08
N TYR A 152 2.54 -1.78 2.85
CA TYR A 152 2.64 -2.74 1.75
C TYR A 152 3.85 -3.68 1.86
N LEU A 153 4.85 -3.38 2.71
CA LEU A 153 6.02 -4.23 2.87
C LEU A 153 5.66 -5.64 3.32
N THR A 154 4.75 -5.77 4.31
CA THR A 154 4.30 -7.08 4.80
C THR A 154 3.53 -7.84 3.71
N TYR A 155 2.74 -7.12 2.91
CA TYR A 155 2.04 -7.72 1.77
C TYR A 155 3.02 -8.22 0.70
N TRP A 156 4.04 -7.43 0.36
CA TRP A 156 5.05 -7.82 -0.63
C TRP A 156 5.93 -8.97 -0.17
N ASP A 157 6.34 -9.00 1.10
CA ASP A 157 7.07 -10.14 1.67
C ASP A 157 6.22 -11.41 1.63
N ALA A 158 4.95 -11.33 2.04
CA ALA A 158 4.03 -12.46 1.96
C ALA A 158 3.77 -12.90 0.50
N ALA A 159 3.62 -11.96 -0.43
CA ALA A 159 3.43 -12.26 -1.85
C ALA A 159 4.67 -12.94 -2.45
N LEU A 160 5.88 -12.45 -2.15
CA LEU A 160 7.12 -13.07 -2.63
C LEU A 160 7.39 -14.44 -2.02
N ASP A 161 7.01 -14.67 -0.76
CA ASP A 161 7.09 -15.99 -0.13
C ASP A 161 6.10 -17.00 -0.75
N GLN A 162 5.04 -16.53 -1.42
CA GLN A 162 4.08 -17.38 -2.13
C GLN A 162 4.41 -17.60 -3.61
N ILE A 163 5.31 -16.80 -4.20
CA ILE A 163 5.73 -16.98 -5.59
C ILE A 163 6.87 -18.03 -5.61
N PRO A 164 6.65 -19.22 -6.19
CA PRO A 164 7.71 -20.18 -6.41
C PRO A 164 8.86 -19.55 -7.21
N GLU A 165 10.10 -19.90 -6.90
CA GLU A 165 11.29 -19.30 -7.51
C GLU A 165 11.30 -19.42 -9.05
N ASP A 166 10.78 -20.53 -9.59
CA ASP A 166 10.59 -20.74 -11.04
C ASP A 166 9.56 -19.79 -11.66
N LYS A 167 8.53 -19.39 -10.90
CA LYS A 167 7.52 -18.41 -11.35
C LYS A 167 7.98 -16.97 -11.19
N PHE A 168 8.93 -16.70 -10.29
CA PHE A 168 9.52 -15.37 -10.16
C PHE A 168 10.23 -14.96 -11.46
N ALA A 169 10.89 -15.90 -12.14
CA ALA A 169 11.50 -15.64 -13.44
C ALA A 169 10.49 -15.19 -14.50
N THR A 170 9.31 -15.81 -14.54
CA THR A 170 8.20 -15.40 -15.43
C THR A 170 7.73 -13.99 -15.11
N LEU A 171 7.50 -13.68 -13.83
CA LEU A 171 7.09 -12.35 -13.39
C LEU A 171 8.15 -11.30 -13.74
N TYR A 172 9.41 -11.57 -13.42
CA TYR A 172 10.54 -10.69 -13.69
C TYR A 172 10.69 -10.38 -15.18
N ASN A 173 10.64 -11.41 -16.03
CA ASN A 173 10.75 -11.23 -17.49
C ASN A 173 9.55 -10.47 -18.06
N ALA A 174 8.35 -10.69 -17.53
CA ALA A 174 7.18 -9.92 -17.95
C ALA A 174 7.31 -8.43 -17.57
N MET A 175 7.90 -8.13 -16.41
CA MET A 175 8.21 -6.75 -16.02
C MET A 175 9.26 -6.11 -16.93
N ILE A 176 10.24 -6.89 -17.43
CA ILE A 176 11.19 -6.38 -18.46
C ILE A 176 10.43 -6.08 -19.75
N ALA A 177 9.57 -7.00 -20.18
CA ALA A 177 8.79 -6.82 -21.40
C ALA A 177 7.92 -5.55 -21.35
N ILE A 178 7.39 -5.19 -20.18
CA ILE A 178 6.67 -3.91 -19.98
C ILE A 178 7.55 -2.71 -20.29
N LEU A 179 8.83 -2.72 -19.88
CA LEU A 179 9.75 -1.62 -20.13
C LEU A 179 10.28 -1.57 -21.56
N ASP A 180 10.54 -2.73 -22.15
CA ASP A 180 11.08 -2.84 -23.49
C ASP A 180 10.01 -2.76 -24.60
N GLY A 181 8.73 -2.65 -24.21
CA GLY A 181 7.61 -2.64 -25.14
C GLY A 181 7.45 -3.99 -25.88
N HIS A 182 7.63 -5.10 -25.16
CA HIS A 182 7.53 -6.48 -25.64
C HIS A 182 8.58 -6.92 -26.67
N LYS A 183 9.78 -6.32 -26.66
CA LYS A 183 10.94 -6.85 -27.42
C LYS A 183 11.45 -8.16 -26.79
N GLU A 184 12.06 -9.04 -27.59
CA GLU A 184 12.62 -10.32 -27.12
C GLU A 184 13.56 -10.12 -25.93
N VAL A 185 13.09 -10.53 -24.75
CA VAL A 185 13.87 -10.51 -23.51
C VAL A 185 14.81 -11.72 -23.52
N LEU A 186 16.07 -11.51 -23.85
CA LEU A 186 17.12 -12.52 -23.69
C LEU A 186 17.37 -12.76 -22.20
N THR A 187 16.88 -13.89 -21.71
CA THR A 187 17.03 -14.39 -20.34
C THR A 187 18.49 -14.58 -19.93
N ALA A 188 18.84 -14.06 -18.76
CA ALA A 188 19.91 -14.64 -17.94
C ALA A 188 19.28 -15.14 -16.64
N GLU A 189 18.77 -16.37 -16.65
CA GLU A 189 18.10 -17.06 -15.53
C GLU A 189 18.87 -16.93 -14.20
N LYS A 190 20.21 -16.98 -14.27
CA LYS A 190 21.10 -16.78 -13.11
C LYS A 190 20.99 -15.37 -12.49
N LYS A 191 20.81 -14.33 -13.31
CA LYS A 191 20.66 -12.94 -12.84
C LYS A 191 19.33 -12.77 -12.10
N THR A 192 18.30 -13.50 -12.50
CA THR A 192 16.97 -13.44 -11.88
C THR A 192 16.94 -14.07 -10.48
N GLN A 193 17.70 -15.15 -10.26
CA GLN A 193 17.83 -15.77 -8.93
C GLN A 193 18.56 -14.87 -7.94
N GLU A 194 19.70 -14.28 -8.32
CA GLU A 194 20.45 -13.36 -7.46
C GLU A 194 19.60 -12.13 -7.08
N VAL A 195 18.82 -11.63 -8.04
CA VAL A 195 17.86 -10.55 -7.83
C VAL A 195 16.76 -10.97 -6.85
N TYR A 196 16.15 -12.15 -7.03
CA TYR A 196 15.11 -12.67 -6.12
C TYR A 196 15.61 -12.76 -4.67
N GLN A 197 16.78 -13.35 -4.46
CA GLN A 197 17.35 -13.52 -3.11
C GLN A 197 17.69 -12.17 -2.46
N THR A 198 18.23 -11.24 -3.26
CA THR A 198 18.52 -9.87 -2.79
C THR A 198 17.23 -9.17 -2.36
N MET A 199 16.18 -9.22 -3.19
CA MET A 199 14.88 -8.61 -2.88
C MET A 199 14.26 -9.17 -1.61
N ARG A 200 14.26 -10.50 -1.49
CA ARG A 200 13.71 -11.19 -0.32
C ARG A 200 14.48 -10.81 0.95
N SER A 201 15.81 -10.73 0.88
CA SER A 201 16.64 -10.36 2.02
C SER A 201 16.40 -8.91 2.48
N ILE A 202 16.28 -7.98 1.53
CA ILE A 202 15.94 -6.58 1.82
C ILE A 202 14.55 -6.48 2.46
N LEU A 203 13.52 -7.06 1.82
CA LEU A 203 12.14 -6.97 2.32
C LEU A 203 11.97 -7.62 3.69
N LYS A 204 12.57 -8.80 3.93
CA LYS A 204 12.53 -9.44 5.26
C LYS A 204 13.17 -8.59 6.35
N THR A 205 14.22 -7.85 6.00
CA THR A 205 14.87 -6.93 6.95
C THR A 205 13.93 -5.76 7.29
N LEU A 206 13.29 -5.16 6.28
CA LEU A 206 12.34 -4.06 6.46
C LEU A 206 11.05 -4.48 7.21
N VAL A 207 10.49 -5.66 6.91
CA VAL A 207 9.25 -6.15 7.54
C VAL A 207 9.43 -6.51 9.01
N ARG A 208 10.59 -7.02 9.42
CA ARG A 208 10.88 -7.33 10.83
C ARG A 208 10.78 -6.11 11.74
N ALA A 209 11.05 -4.91 11.24
CA ALA A 209 10.86 -3.68 11.99
C ALA A 209 9.37 -3.35 12.19
N GLY A 210 8.52 -3.63 11.20
CA GLY A 210 7.10 -3.27 11.24
C GLY A 210 6.18 -4.21 12.04
N THR A 211 6.66 -5.40 12.44
CA THR A 211 5.81 -6.43 13.08
C THR A 211 5.94 -6.51 14.60
N ARG A 212 6.75 -5.64 15.23
CA ARG A 212 6.87 -5.60 16.70
C ARG A 212 5.63 -4.94 17.33
N THR A 213 5.22 -5.48 18.47
CA THR A 213 4.05 -5.00 19.23
C THR A 213 4.33 -3.75 20.06
N GLU A 214 5.60 -3.43 20.31
CA GLU A 214 6.03 -2.25 21.07
C GLU A 214 6.59 -1.21 20.10
N HIS A 215 5.78 -0.21 19.78
CA HIS A 215 6.24 0.94 19.00
C HIS A 215 7.03 1.89 19.89
N SER A 216 8.26 2.18 19.48
CA SER A 216 9.13 3.15 20.15
C SER A 216 9.24 4.40 19.29
N PRO A 217 8.30 5.36 19.41
CA PRO A 217 8.37 6.58 18.63
C PRO A 217 9.64 7.34 19.01
N ALA A 218 10.31 7.90 18.01
CA ALA A 218 11.57 8.58 18.20
C ALA A 218 11.61 9.88 17.40
N LEU A 219 12.22 10.90 18.00
CA LEU A 219 12.26 12.25 17.48
C LEU A 219 13.72 12.69 17.36
N PHE A 220 14.14 13.05 16.15
CA PHE A 220 15.51 13.44 15.87
C PHE A 220 15.55 14.76 15.12
N PRO A 221 16.41 15.71 15.51
CA PRO A 221 16.82 16.79 14.63
C PRO A 221 17.39 16.23 13.33
N LEU A 222 17.07 16.88 12.21
CA LEU A 222 17.58 16.47 10.90
C LEU A 222 19.12 16.43 10.88
N CYS A 223 19.78 17.37 11.56
CA CYS A 223 21.25 17.40 11.67
C CYS A 223 21.85 16.13 12.29
N ASP A 224 21.12 15.44 13.17
CA ASP A 224 21.62 14.27 13.87
C ASP A 224 21.62 13.02 12.99
N LEU A 225 20.92 13.06 11.86
CA LEU A 225 20.77 11.94 10.95
C LEU A 225 22.13 11.43 10.41
N ASN A 226 23.11 12.33 10.26
CA ASN A 226 24.50 11.99 9.90
C ASN A 226 25.17 11.02 10.88
N ASN A 227 24.72 10.98 12.15
CA ASN A 227 25.27 10.07 13.16
C ASN A 227 24.74 8.64 13.01
N TYR A 228 23.62 8.47 12.32
CA TYR A 228 22.92 7.20 12.22
C TYR A 228 23.15 6.52 10.89
N THR A 229 23.27 7.28 9.79
CA THR A 229 23.37 6.71 8.45
C THR A 229 24.56 7.23 7.65
N LYS A 230 25.12 6.35 6.82
CA LYS A 230 26.06 6.72 5.75
C LYS A 230 25.37 6.83 4.39
N LEU A 231 24.09 6.51 4.30
CA LEU A 231 23.35 6.53 3.03
C LEU A 231 23.21 7.95 2.46
N PHE A 232 23.22 8.97 3.31
CA PHE A 232 23.02 10.36 2.92
C PHE A 232 23.39 11.28 4.07
N SER A 233 23.64 12.55 3.73
CA SER A 233 23.81 13.58 4.72
C SER A 233 22.49 14.31 5.03
N ALA A 234 22.39 14.88 6.23
CA ALA A 234 21.30 15.75 6.65
C ALA A 234 21.07 16.90 5.65
N GLU A 235 22.15 17.40 5.05
CA GLU A 235 22.14 18.46 4.03
C GLU A 235 21.40 18.00 2.77
N GLN A 236 21.65 16.77 2.32
CA GLN A 236 20.98 16.23 1.13
C GLN A 236 19.48 16.06 1.36
N VAL A 237 19.07 15.56 2.53
CA VAL A 237 17.64 15.44 2.87
C VAL A 237 17.00 16.81 2.96
N LEU A 238 17.67 17.78 3.59
CA LEU A 238 17.19 19.15 3.68
C LEU A 238 17.00 19.77 2.29
N GLU A 239 17.95 19.56 1.38
CA GLU A 239 17.87 20.01 0.00
C GLU A 239 16.66 19.41 -0.72
N VAL A 240 16.48 18.07 -0.62
CA VAL A 240 15.34 17.38 -1.25
C VAL A 240 14.01 17.90 -0.70
N LEU A 241 13.89 18.06 0.62
CA LEU A 241 12.69 18.57 1.27
C LEU A 241 12.36 19.99 0.81
N ASN A 242 13.33 20.90 0.85
CA ASN A 242 13.12 22.30 0.48
C ASN A 242 12.86 22.49 -1.01
N LYS A 243 13.53 21.72 -1.86
CA LYS A 243 13.30 21.74 -3.30
C LYS A 243 11.93 21.19 -3.67
N THR A 244 11.49 20.14 -2.99
CA THR A 244 10.26 19.42 -3.35
C THR A 244 9.01 20.13 -2.83
N LEU A 245 9.05 20.60 -1.59
CA LEU A 245 7.83 21.04 -0.91
C LEU A 245 7.57 22.54 -1.05
N GLU A 246 8.58 23.33 -1.47
CA GLU A 246 8.50 24.78 -1.67
C GLU A 246 7.74 25.51 -0.53
N ILE A 247 7.94 25.07 0.72
CA ILE A 247 7.20 25.58 1.90
C ILE A 247 7.82 26.88 2.40
N ASP A 248 6.97 27.80 2.85
CA ASP A 248 7.35 29.02 3.57
C ASP A 248 6.87 28.95 5.05
N PRO A 249 7.79 28.99 6.04
CA PRO A 249 9.25 29.02 5.89
C PRO A 249 9.83 27.67 5.42
N PRO A 250 11.02 27.68 4.77
CA PRO A 250 11.69 26.44 4.38
C PRO A 250 12.12 25.65 5.62
N PHE A 251 12.30 24.34 5.44
CA PHE A 251 12.88 23.48 6.46
C PHE A 251 14.32 23.93 6.78
N HIS A 252 14.73 23.67 8.02
CA HIS A 252 16.07 23.91 8.54
C HIS A 252 16.67 22.63 9.13
N MET A 253 17.97 22.64 9.42
CA MET A 253 18.68 21.49 10.02
C MET A 253 18.16 21.07 11.40
N ASN A 254 17.51 21.99 12.12
CA ASN A 254 16.92 21.73 13.43
C ASN A 254 15.48 21.20 13.32
N GLU A 255 14.98 20.95 12.11
CA GLU A 255 13.66 20.37 11.91
C GLU A 255 13.64 18.93 12.41
N LEU A 256 12.51 18.58 13.02
CA LEU A 256 12.39 17.31 13.72
C LEU A 256 11.77 16.26 12.80
N LEU A 257 12.52 15.18 12.59
CA LEU A 257 12.04 13.94 12.02
C LEU A 257 11.43 13.09 13.12
N LEU A 258 10.15 12.78 12.98
CA LEU A 258 9.43 11.87 13.83
C LEU A 258 9.39 10.50 13.15
N PHE A 259 9.97 9.48 13.78
CA PHE A 259 9.75 8.09 13.40
C PHE A 259 8.64 7.55 14.29
N ASN A 260 7.57 7.02 13.67
CA ASN A 260 6.52 6.33 14.44
C ASN A 260 7.09 5.13 15.21
N ASP A 261 8.11 4.51 14.62
CA ASP A 261 8.87 3.43 15.23
C ASP A 261 10.34 3.54 14.81
N ILE A 262 11.25 3.68 15.78
CA ILE A 262 12.69 3.78 15.53
C ILE A 262 13.26 2.54 14.84
N GLU A 263 12.61 1.39 14.96
CA GLU A 263 13.04 0.16 14.30
C GLU A 263 13.01 0.29 12.77
N VAL A 264 12.16 1.17 12.20
CA VAL A 264 12.16 1.46 10.77
C VAL A 264 13.49 2.06 10.34
N LEU A 265 14.00 3.03 11.11
CA LEU A 265 15.32 3.60 10.88
C LEU A 265 16.40 2.52 10.97
N TYR A 266 16.39 1.71 12.04
CA TYR A 266 17.39 0.63 12.19
C TYR A 266 17.34 -0.41 11.06
N ALA A 267 16.17 -0.77 10.55
CA ALA A 267 16.06 -1.68 9.41
C ALA A 267 16.60 -1.05 8.12
N MET A 268 16.32 0.23 7.87
CA MET A 268 16.90 0.95 6.73
C MET A 268 18.43 1.02 6.81
N LEU A 269 18.96 1.26 8.02
CA LEU A 269 20.41 1.25 8.28
C LEU A 269 21.01 -0.14 8.07
N ASP A 270 20.36 -1.19 8.57
CA ASP A 270 20.81 -2.57 8.43
C ASP A 270 20.88 -2.96 6.95
N VAL A 271 19.83 -2.66 6.17
CA VAL A 271 19.80 -2.84 4.71
C VAL A 271 20.96 -2.09 4.06
N SER A 272 21.16 -0.81 4.39
CA SER A 272 22.24 -0.01 3.80
C SER A 272 23.65 -0.51 4.07
N SER A 273 23.85 -1.12 5.24
CA SER A 273 25.15 -1.66 5.64
C SER A 273 25.48 -2.97 4.92
N LYS A 274 24.45 -3.71 4.48
CA LYS A 274 24.56 -5.04 3.87
C LYS A 274 24.62 -5.01 2.35
N PHE A 275 24.03 -4.01 1.72
CA PHE A 275 23.88 -3.94 0.26
C PHE A 275 24.51 -2.67 -0.29
N ASN A 276 25.19 -2.78 -1.43
CA ASN A 276 25.74 -1.62 -2.14
C ASN A 276 24.65 -0.86 -2.91
N ASP A 277 24.94 0.38 -3.30
CA ASP A 277 23.97 1.26 -4.00
C ASP A 277 23.40 0.64 -5.28
N SER A 278 24.20 -0.14 -6.02
CA SER A 278 23.75 -0.83 -7.24
C SER A 278 22.68 -1.88 -6.95
N ALA A 279 22.87 -2.70 -5.90
CA ALA A 279 21.89 -3.68 -5.47
C ALA A 279 20.62 -3.02 -4.93
N LEU A 280 20.76 -1.94 -4.15
CA LEU A 280 19.63 -1.15 -3.65
C LEU A 280 18.85 -0.50 -4.79
N LEU A 281 19.52 0.10 -5.76
CA LEU A 281 18.89 0.72 -6.91
C LEU A 281 18.13 -0.30 -7.77
N SER A 282 18.73 -1.47 -8.01
CA SER A 282 18.07 -2.57 -8.70
C SER A 282 16.81 -3.03 -7.95
N HIS A 283 16.90 -3.15 -6.62
CA HIS A 283 15.76 -3.48 -5.77
C HIS A 283 14.65 -2.44 -5.86
N LEU A 284 14.97 -1.15 -5.68
CA LEU A 284 13.99 -0.06 -5.75
C LEU A 284 13.34 0.05 -7.13
N SER A 285 14.13 -0.10 -8.19
CA SER A 285 13.63 -0.01 -9.57
C SER A 285 12.68 -1.15 -9.90
N TRP A 286 13.03 -2.38 -9.54
CA TRP A 286 12.12 -3.50 -9.72
C TRP A 286 10.87 -3.37 -8.85
N LEU A 287 11.01 -2.96 -7.59
CA LEU A 287 9.86 -2.82 -6.69
C LEU A 287 8.90 -1.72 -7.19
N PHE A 288 9.46 -0.63 -7.74
CA PHE A 288 8.69 0.40 -8.41
C PHE A 288 7.93 -0.15 -9.62
N VAL A 289 8.58 -0.93 -10.50
CA VAL A 289 7.93 -1.56 -11.66
C VAL A 289 6.88 -2.58 -11.23
N TYR A 290 7.15 -3.37 -10.20
CA TYR A 290 6.20 -4.33 -9.66
C TYR A 290 4.94 -3.65 -9.11
N ALA A 291 5.10 -2.53 -8.39
CA ALA A 291 3.99 -1.79 -7.81
C ALA A 291 3.23 -0.92 -8.83
N ASN A 292 3.93 -0.34 -9.82
CA ASN A 292 3.39 0.72 -10.69
C ASN A 292 3.41 0.37 -12.19
N GLY A 293 3.93 -0.78 -12.60
CA GLY A 293 4.10 -1.16 -14.01
C GLY A 293 2.79 -1.25 -14.79
N ALA A 294 1.67 -1.40 -14.09
CA ALA A 294 0.35 -1.41 -14.72
C ALA A 294 -0.05 -0.03 -15.28
N VAL A 295 0.61 1.06 -14.84
CA VAL A 295 0.47 2.37 -15.48
C VAL A 295 0.94 2.29 -16.94
N ALA A 296 2.00 1.53 -17.21
CA ALA A 296 2.52 1.33 -18.55
C ALA A 296 1.73 0.30 -19.37
N ASP A 297 1.41 -0.86 -18.77
CA ASP A 297 0.65 -1.92 -19.44
C ASP A 297 -0.11 -2.80 -18.42
N VAL A 298 -1.40 -2.48 -18.21
CA VAL A 298 -2.26 -3.23 -17.29
C VAL A 298 -2.39 -4.70 -17.70
N ALA A 299 -2.50 -4.99 -19.00
CA ALA A 299 -2.75 -6.34 -19.49
C ALA A 299 -1.53 -7.24 -19.26
N ALA A 300 -0.33 -6.72 -19.53
CA ALA A 300 0.92 -7.43 -19.29
C ALA A 300 1.13 -7.73 -17.80
N VAL A 301 0.87 -6.77 -16.90
CA VAL A 301 1.00 -7.00 -15.44
C VAL A 301 0.03 -8.06 -14.97
N LEU A 302 -1.26 -7.97 -15.33
CA LEU A 302 -2.26 -8.95 -14.91
C LEU A 302 -1.94 -10.34 -15.47
N TYR A 303 -1.47 -10.42 -16.71
CA TYR A 303 -1.00 -11.68 -17.28
C TYR A 303 0.22 -12.24 -16.53
N ALA A 304 1.20 -11.40 -16.18
CA ALA A 304 2.40 -11.82 -15.45
C ALA A 304 2.07 -12.40 -14.07
N LEU A 305 1.11 -11.79 -13.37
CA LEU A 305 0.70 -12.20 -12.03
C LEU A 305 -0.14 -13.49 -12.03
N HIS A 306 -0.93 -13.73 -13.08
CA HIS A 306 -1.96 -14.78 -13.07
C HIS A 306 -1.80 -15.85 -14.17
N GLY A 307 -0.94 -15.63 -15.15
CA GLY A 307 -0.63 -16.57 -16.23
C GLY A 307 -1.77 -16.83 -17.23
N SER A 308 -2.80 -15.97 -17.27
CA SER A 308 -3.96 -16.14 -18.15
C SER A 308 -4.41 -14.81 -18.74
N SER A 309 -4.47 -14.74 -20.08
CA SER A 309 -4.94 -13.57 -20.81
C SER A 309 -6.45 -13.37 -20.66
N GLU A 310 -7.22 -14.46 -20.66
CA GLU A 310 -8.67 -14.42 -20.41
C GLU A 310 -8.97 -13.85 -19.02
N TRP A 311 -8.22 -14.29 -18.01
CA TRP A 311 -8.36 -13.79 -16.65
C TRP A 311 -7.95 -12.31 -16.56
N ALA A 312 -6.83 -11.92 -17.19
CA ALA A 312 -6.37 -10.54 -17.23
C ALA A 312 -7.43 -9.59 -17.84
N ILE A 313 -8.06 -10.00 -18.94
CA ILE A 313 -9.17 -9.25 -19.57
C ILE A 313 -10.35 -9.12 -18.61
N ALA A 314 -10.72 -10.22 -17.93
CA ALA A 314 -11.85 -10.23 -17.01
C ALA A 314 -11.60 -9.40 -15.73
N GLU A 315 -10.37 -9.35 -15.23
CA GLU A 315 -10.03 -8.62 -14.01
C GLU A 315 -9.70 -7.14 -14.24
N ARG A 316 -9.29 -6.76 -15.46
CA ARG A 316 -8.95 -5.37 -15.83
C ARG A 316 -9.95 -4.32 -15.32
N PRO A 317 -11.28 -4.50 -15.43
CA PRO A 317 -12.24 -3.52 -14.91
C PRO A 317 -12.14 -3.30 -13.40
N ARG A 318 -11.93 -4.37 -12.63
CA ARG A 318 -11.76 -4.28 -11.18
C ARG A 318 -10.42 -3.65 -10.83
N TYR A 319 -9.36 -4.02 -11.53
CA TYR A 319 -8.03 -3.44 -11.36
C TYR A 319 -8.05 -1.92 -11.59
N CYS A 320 -8.59 -1.47 -12.73
CA CYS A 320 -8.70 -0.04 -13.05
C CYS A 320 -9.55 0.72 -12.02
N ALA A 321 -10.63 0.13 -11.51
CA ALA A 321 -11.45 0.75 -10.47
C ALA A 321 -10.69 0.92 -9.14
N VAL A 322 -9.85 -0.06 -8.76
CA VAL A 322 -8.98 0.05 -7.57
C VAL A 322 -7.97 1.18 -7.76
N GLN A 323 -7.33 1.29 -8.93
CA GLN A 323 -6.36 2.35 -9.20
C GLN A 323 -6.98 3.75 -9.09
N VAL A 324 -8.22 3.90 -9.58
CA VAL A 324 -8.98 5.15 -9.39
C VAL A 324 -9.30 5.40 -7.91
N ALA A 325 -9.65 4.36 -7.16
CA ALA A 325 -9.90 4.52 -5.73
C ALA A 325 -8.66 4.89 -4.93
N GLU A 326 -7.50 4.33 -5.25
CA GLU A 326 -6.24 4.70 -4.61
C GLU A 326 -5.80 6.12 -4.96
N SER A 327 -6.03 6.56 -6.20
CA SER A 327 -5.68 7.93 -6.63
C SER A 327 -6.66 8.99 -6.14
N TYR A 328 -7.93 8.60 -5.93
CA TYR A 328 -9.01 9.50 -5.53
C TYR A 328 -9.74 9.01 -4.27
N LYS A 329 -8.99 8.60 -3.23
CA LYS A 329 -9.50 7.92 -2.00
C LYS A 329 -10.77 8.56 -1.43
N ILE A 330 -10.75 9.87 -1.20
CA ILE A 330 -11.89 10.60 -0.61
C ILE A 330 -13.11 10.61 -1.56
N LEU A 331 -12.87 10.79 -2.86
CA LEU A 331 -13.94 10.77 -3.85
C LEU A 331 -14.54 9.37 -3.96
N ALA A 332 -13.70 8.34 -4.07
CA ALA A 332 -14.15 6.96 -4.16
C ALA A 332 -14.97 6.57 -2.92
N ALA A 333 -14.52 6.97 -1.73
CA ALA A 333 -15.27 6.80 -0.49
C ALA A 333 -16.61 7.55 -0.52
N SER A 334 -16.63 8.81 -0.99
CA SER A 334 -17.86 9.60 -1.10
C SER A 334 -18.86 8.99 -2.08
N LEU A 335 -18.41 8.62 -3.29
CA LEU A 335 -19.25 8.00 -4.31
C LEU A 335 -19.78 6.63 -3.86
N ALA A 336 -18.91 5.82 -3.26
CA ALA A 336 -19.33 4.56 -2.66
C ALA A 336 -20.34 4.82 -1.54
N SER A 337 -20.14 5.82 -0.69
CA SER A 337 -21.04 6.08 0.44
C SER A 337 -22.46 6.43 0.00
N VAL A 338 -22.59 7.26 -1.04
CA VAL A 338 -23.89 7.67 -1.58
C VAL A 338 -24.55 6.56 -2.40
N ALA A 339 -23.76 5.81 -3.17
CA ALA A 339 -24.29 4.78 -4.05
C ALA A 339 -24.59 3.45 -3.33
N ILE A 340 -23.92 3.17 -2.22
CA ILE A 340 -24.03 1.90 -1.49
C ILE A 340 -24.91 2.03 -0.26
N PHE A 341 -24.84 3.15 0.48
CA PHE A 341 -25.61 3.32 1.72
C PHE A 341 -26.80 4.26 1.52
N SER A 342 -27.98 3.73 1.79
CA SER A 342 -29.18 4.55 1.97
C SER A 342 -29.04 5.51 3.15
N ASP A 343 -29.82 6.58 3.15
CA ASP A 343 -29.85 7.54 4.26
C ASP A 343 -30.31 6.86 5.57
N GLU A 344 -31.19 5.87 5.45
CA GLU A 344 -31.65 5.06 6.58
C GLU A 344 -30.51 4.20 7.17
N GLU A 345 -29.72 3.52 6.33
CA GLU A 345 -28.55 2.76 6.80
C GLU A 345 -27.53 3.68 7.50
N ARG A 346 -27.28 4.88 6.95
CA ARG A 346 -26.41 5.87 7.58
C ARG A 346 -26.94 6.32 8.95
N ARG A 347 -28.25 6.56 9.07
CA ARG A 347 -28.91 6.89 10.34
C ARG A 347 -28.76 5.76 11.37
N VAL A 348 -29.07 4.52 10.97
CA VAL A 348 -28.95 3.34 11.83
C VAL A 348 -27.52 3.13 12.31
N ILE A 349 -26.52 3.29 11.44
CA ILE A 349 -25.10 3.18 11.81
C ILE A 349 -24.74 4.26 12.86
N ASN A 350 -25.16 5.51 12.65
CA ASN A 350 -24.89 6.58 13.60
C ASN A 350 -25.55 6.34 14.97
N ASP A 351 -26.78 5.82 15.00
CA ASP A 351 -27.48 5.44 16.24
C ASP A 351 -26.73 4.32 17.00
N HIS A 352 -26.21 3.33 16.27
CA HIS A 352 -25.39 2.25 16.85
C HIS A 352 -24.06 2.78 17.39
N LEU A 353 -23.38 3.68 16.66
CA LEU A 353 -22.15 4.31 17.13
C LEU A 353 -22.38 5.12 18.41
N GLY A 354 -23.48 5.89 18.47
CA GLY A 354 -23.87 6.61 19.68
C GLY A 354 -24.11 5.66 20.87
N THR A 355 -24.78 4.53 20.63
CA THR A 355 -25.01 3.49 21.65
C THR A 355 -23.70 2.87 22.14
N ILE A 356 -22.79 2.51 21.22
CA ILE A 356 -21.47 1.97 21.56
C ILE A 356 -20.67 2.98 22.39
N GLN A 357 -20.70 4.26 22.02
CA GLN A 357 -20.01 5.32 22.76
C GLN A 357 -20.57 5.48 24.18
N GLN A 358 -21.89 5.47 24.35
CA GLN A 358 -22.52 5.54 25.67
C GLN A 358 -22.16 4.34 26.56
N VAL A 359 -22.21 3.12 26.01
CA VAL A 359 -21.82 1.91 26.74
C VAL A 359 -20.33 1.92 27.07
N GLY A 360 -19.49 2.37 26.14
CA GLY A 360 -18.05 2.53 26.34
C GLY A 360 -17.74 3.50 27.48
N TYR A 361 -18.40 4.67 27.49
CA TYR A 361 -18.28 5.64 28.57
C TYR A 361 -18.71 5.04 29.92
N ALA A 362 -19.89 4.41 29.98
CA ALA A 362 -20.37 3.77 31.19
C ALA A 362 -19.39 2.72 31.72
N ARG A 363 -18.79 1.91 30.84
CA ARG A 363 -17.77 0.93 31.21
C ARG A 363 -16.50 1.55 31.77
N VAL A 364 -16.00 2.65 31.19
CA VAL A 364 -14.84 3.38 31.73
C VAL A 364 -15.14 3.92 33.12
N VAL A 365 -16.32 4.51 33.32
CA VAL A 365 -16.73 5.08 34.62
C VAL A 365 -16.75 4.02 35.72
N ILE A 366 -17.26 2.82 35.43
CA ILE A 366 -17.38 1.75 36.43
C ILE A 366 -16.12 0.86 36.51
N ASN A 367 -15.09 1.11 35.71
CA ASN A 367 -13.92 0.24 35.65
C ASN A 367 -13.05 0.43 36.92
N PRO A 368 -12.89 -0.59 37.77
CA PRO A 368 -12.13 -0.47 39.02
C PRO A 368 -10.62 -0.28 38.81
N PHE A 369 -10.12 -0.52 37.59
CA PHE A 369 -8.70 -0.35 37.24
C PHE A 369 -8.36 1.07 36.74
N ILE A 370 -9.37 1.93 36.53
CA ILE A 370 -9.18 3.32 36.10
C ILE A 370 -9.37 4.22 37.32
N LYS A 371 -8.29 4.88 37.76
CA LYS A 371 -8.39 5.88 38.82
C LYS A 371 -9.03 7.13 38.27
N HIS A 372 -10.22 7.48 38.76
CA HIS A 372 -10.80 8.79 38.52
C HIS A 372 -9.91 9.83 39.20
N GLY A 373 -9.33 10.74 38.43
CA GLY A 373 -8.59 11.87 38.98
C GLY A 373 -9.52 12.62 39.94
N GLN A 374 -9.18 12.65 41.23
CA GLN A 374 -9.88 13.51 42.18
C GLN A 374 -9.72 14.93 41.65
N GLN A 375 -10.83 15.55 41.24
CA GLN A 375 -10.85 16.98 40.97
C GLN A 375 -10.50 17.68 42.28
N GLY A 376 -9.28 18.21 42.35
CA GLY A 376 -8.79 19.06 43.43
C GLY A 376 -9.30 20.48 43.29
#